data_AF-A0A975R5C3-F1
#
_entry.id   AF-A0A975R5C3-F1
#
_cell.length_a   1.000
_cell.length_b   1.000
_cell.length_c   1.000
_cell.angle_alpha   90.00
_cell.angle_beta   90.00
_cell.angle_gamma   90.00
#
_symmetry.space_group_name_H-M   'P 1'
#
loop_
_entity.id
_entity.type
_entity.pdbx_description
1 polymer ?
#
loop_
_entity_poly.entity_id
_entity_poly.type
_entity_poly.pdbx_seq_one_letter_code
_entity_poly.pdbx_strand_id
1 'polypeptide(L)'
;MFGVQQLIEGALWLTFPDKTQLLSTVLTYAYSIFSHVLWPIFVPLAVYFLEPVKWRRKALLVAVAGGTAVGLYLLYFLIRLPIVATAAEGHIDYVSPHFYVKIVMALYILGTCISPLLSSHRWVRWFGIAAIVSFLLAGIFYLTWFISVWCFFAAIMSVMVLTFFLRRSPALASGARMDTAKSERFLAE
;
A
#
# COMPACT_ATOMS: atom_id res chain seq x y z
N MET A 1 -6.55 -4.12 -1.83
CA MET A 1 -5.07 -4.19 -1.99
C MET A 1 -4.45 -5.06 -0.91
N PHE A 2 -4.49 -4.64 0.36
CA PHE A 2 -3.84 -5.35 1.47
C PHE A 2 -4.32 -6.80 1.69
N GLY A 3 -5.63 -7.06 1.65
CA GLY A 3 -6.16 -8.43 1.80
C GLY A 3 -5.78 -9.38 0.65
N VAL A 4 -5.71 -8.87 -0.59
CA VAL A 4 -5.27 -9.66 -1.75
C VAL A 4 -3.80 -10.04 -1.60
N GLN A 5 -2.97 -9.11 -1.14
CA GLN A 5 -1.54 -9.34 -0.94
C GLN A 5 -1.28 -10.41 0.14
N GLN A 6 -2.07 -10.41 1.22
CA GLN A 6 -2.02 -11.45 2.26
C GLN A 6 -2.55 -12.81 1.79
N LEU A 7 -3.59 -12.84 0.94
CA LEU A 7 -4.05 -14.09 0.32
C LEU A 7 -3.00 -14.70 -0.60
N ILE A 8 -2.30 -13.88 -1.40
CA ILE A 8 -1.20 -14.33 -2.25
C ILE A 8 -0.06 -14.90 -1.41
N GLU A 9 0.30 -14.25 -0.30
CA GLU A 9 1.34 -14.72 0.62
C GLU A 9 0.95 -16.05 1.29
N GLY A 10 -0.29 -16.18 1.76
CA GLY A 10 -0.83 -17.43 2.30
C GLY A 10 -0.88 -18.56 1.26
N ALA A 11 -1.25 -18.25 0.01
CA ALA A 11 -1.21 -19.21 -1.08
C ALA A 11 0.23 -19.64 -1.41
N LEU A 12 1.19 -18.72 -1.34
CA LEU A 12 2.61 -19.01 -1.59
C LEU A 12 3.15 -19.99 -0.55
N TRP A 13 2.75 -19.85 0.72
CA TRP A 13 3.07 -20.81 1.78
C TRP A 13 2.62 -22.24 1.47
N LEU A 14 1.45 -22.40 0.86
CA LEU A 14 0.93 -23.72 0.47
C LEU A 14 1.70 -24.35 -0.69
N THR A 15 2.53 -23.59 -1.42
CA THR A 15 3.32 -24.13 -2.55
C THR A 15 4.66 -24.75 -2.13
N PHE A 16 5.16 -24.43 -0.93
CA PHE A 16 6.45 -24.93 -0.45
C PHE A 16 6.47 -26.46 -0.18
N PRO A 17 5.40 -27.10 0.34
CA PRO A 17 5.35 -28.55 0.52
C PRO A 17 5.35 -29.33 -0.81
N ASP A 18 4.57 -28.86 -1.79
CA ASP A 18 4.28 -29.61 -3.02
C ASP A 18 5.29 -29.35 -4.16
N LYS A 19 6.30 -28.48 -3.94
CA LYS A 19 7.30 -28.06 -4.94
C LYS A 19 6.70 -27.69 -6.30
N THR A 20 5.49 -27.13 -6.34
CA THR A 20 4.85 -26.74 -7.60
C THR A 20 5.49 -25.46 -8.11
N GLN A 21 6.56 -25.63 -8.89
CA GLN A 21 7.49 -24.57 -9.26
C GLN A 21 6.82 -23.44 -10.08
N LEU A 22 5.84 -23.78 -10.92
CA LEU A 22 5.07 -22.80 -11.71
C LEU A 22 4.18 -21.93 -10.83
N LEU A 23 3.42 -22.53 -9.90
CA LEU A 23 2.50 -21.80 -9.03
C LEU A 23 3.26 -20.89 -8.06
N SER A 24 4.35 -21.40 -7.48
CA SER A 24 5.25 -20.60 -6.63
C SER A 24 5.79 -19.40 -7.39
N THR A 25 6.27 -19.59 -8.61
CA THR A 25 6.76 -18.49 -9.46
C THR A 25 5.67 -17.45 -9.73
N VAL A 26 4.47 -17.86 -10.18
CA VAL A 26 3.37 -16.93 -10.46
C VAL A 26 2.98 -16.11 -9.23
N LEU A 27 2.87 -16.75 -8.06
CA LEU A 27 2.52 -16.09 -6.81
C LEU A 27 3.63 -15.13 -6.33
N THR A 28 4.90 -15.50 -6.49
CA THR A 28 6.06 -14.64 -6.23
C THR A 28 6.05 -13.37 -7.08
N TYR A 29 5.79 -13.49 -8.38
CA TYR A 29 5.67 -12.34 -9.27
C TYR A 29 4.44 -11.48 -8.93
N ALA A 30 3.29 -12.10 -8.67
CA ALA A 30 2.09 -11.39 -8.26
C ALA A 30 2.32 -10.58 -6.97
N TYR A 31 2.92 -11.20 -5.95
CA TYR A 31 3.28 -10.53 -4.70
C TYR A 31 4.27 -9.37 -4.93
N SER A 32 5.28 -9.60 -5.76
CA SER A 32 6.32 -8.62 -6.05
C SER A 32 5.78 -7.41 -6.82
N ILE A 33 4.83 -7.60 -7.74
CA ILE A 33 4.15 -6.48 -8.44
C ILE A 33 3.38 -5.62 -7.44
N PHE A 34 2.66 -6.25 -6.51
CA PHE A 34 1.91 -5.52 -5.48
C PHE A 34 2.83 -4.69 -4.57
N SER A 35 3.92 -5.28 -4.09
CA SER A 35 4.85 -4.59 -3.19
C SER A 35 5.71 -3.55 -3.91
N HIS A 36 6.32 -3.89 -5.05
CA HIS A 36 7.33 -3.04 -5.68
C HIS A 36 6.76 -2.01 -6.65
N VAL A 37 5.65 -2.33 -7.33
CA VAL A 37 5.12 -1.48 -8.40
C VAL A 37 3.88 -0.74 -7.93
N LEU A 38 2.91 -1.46 -7.36
CA LEU A 38 1.60 -0.89 -7.05
C LEU A 38 1.68 0.15 -5.93
N TRP A 39 2.39 -0.13 -4.84
CA TRP A 39 2.50 0.77 -3.68
C TRP A 39 3.06 2.17 -3.99
N PRO A 40 4.28 2.30 -4.56
CA PRO A 40 4.89 3.61 -4.76
C PRO A 40 4.12 4.46 -5.77
N ILE A 41 3.31 3.85 -6.64
CA ILE A 41 2.45 4.55 -7.59
C ILE A 41 1.11 4.93 -6.95
N PHE A 42 0.43 3.95 -6.35
CA PHE A 42 -0.96 4.08 -5.93
C PHE A 42 -1.11 4.99 -4.71
N VAL A 43 -0.22 4.89 -3.71
CA VAL A 43 -0.31 5.69 -2.48
C VAL A 43 -0.23 7.20 -2.76
N PRO A 44 0.80 7.75 -3.42
CA PRO A 44 0.86 9.19 -3.67
C PRO A 44 -0.25 9.66 -4.61
N LEU A 45 -0.69 8.83 -5.56
CA LEU A 45 -1.78 9.14 -6.46
C LEU A 45 -3.13 9.26 -5.71
N ALA A 46 -3.41 8.33 -4.80
CA ALA A 46 -4.61 8.35 -3.96
C ALA A 46 -4.63 9.61 -3.07
N VAL A 47 -3.48 9.96 -2.47
CA VAL A 47 -3.35 11.17 -1.65
C VAL A 47 -3.53 12.43 -2.51
N TYR A 48 -2.97 12.46 -3.71
CA TYR A 48 -3.14 13.57 -4.67
C TYR A 48 -4.60 13.83 -5.03
N PHE A 49 -5.40 12.78 -5.26
CA PHE A 49 -6.82 12.92 -5.56
C PHE A 49 -7.66 13.35 -4.36
N LEU A 50 -7.25 12.99 -3.15
CA LEU A 50 -7.95 13.33 -1.92
C LEU A 50 -7.64 14.75 -1.42
N GLU A 51 -6.54 15.36 -1.89
CA GLU A 51 -6.03 16.63 -1.40
C GLU A 51 -6.72 17.85 -2.03
N PRO A 52 -7.42 18.69 -1.23
CA PRO A 52 -8.09 19.89 -1.74
C PRO A 52 -7.14 21.09 -1.92
N VAL A 53 -6.03 21.15 -1.18
CA VAL A 53 -5.16 22.34 -1.14
C VAL A 53 -4.21 22.37 -2.34
N LYS A 54 -4.32 23.40 -3.18
CA LYS A 54 -3.59 23.52 -4.47
C LYS A 54 -2.06 23.41 -4.35
N TRP A 55 -1.44 24.05 -3.37
CA TRP A 55 0.03 24.00 -3.23
C TRP A 55 0.52 22.63 -2.76
N ARG A 56 -0.21 21.96 -1.86
CA ARG A 56 0.09 20.59 -1.40
C ARG A 56 -0.07 19.61 -2.53
N ARG A 57 -1.12 19.79 -3.34
CA ARG A 57 -1.37 19.01 -4.56
C ARG A 57 -0.22 19.13 -5.57
N LYS A 58 0.38 20.32 -5.73
CA LYS A 58 1.61 20.49 -6.53
C LYS A 58 2.81 19.77 -5.93
N ALA A 59 3.01 19.84 -4.61
CA ALA A 59 4.08 19.09 -3.95
C ALA A 59 3.90 17.56 -4.10
N LEU A 60 2.65 17.08 -4.02
CA LEU A 60 2.30 15.67 -4.23
C LEU A 60 2.57 15.20 -5.66
N LEU A 61 2.54 16.07 -6.67
CA LEU A 61 2.95 15.68 -8.03
C LEU A 61 4.40 15.21 -8.08
N VAL A 62 5.29 15.81 -7.28
CA VAL A 62 6.69 15.36 -7.18
C VAL A 62 6.74 13.93 -6.61
N ALA A 63 5.94 13.64 -5.58
CA ALA A 63 5.85 12.30 -5.00
C ALA A 63 5.21 11.29 -5.98
N VAL A 64 4.20 11.69 -6.75
CA VAL A 64 3.57 10.85 -7.79
C VAL A 64 4.57 10.54 -8.90
N ALA A 65 5.30 11.55 -9.38
CA ALA A 65 6.31 11.37 -10.42
C ALA A 65 7.46 10.47 -9.94
N GLY A 66 7.98 10.72 -8.74
CA GLY A 66 9.03 9.90 -8.13
C GLY A 66 8.60 8.46 -7.87
N GLY A 67 7.40 8.28 -7.31
CA GLY A 67 6.80 6.97 -7.06
C GLY A 67 6.52 6.18 -8.35
N THR A 68 6.08 6.86 -9.40
CA THR A 68 5.87 6.29 -10.75
C THR A 68 7.19 5.89 -11.40
N ALA A 69 8.20 6.76 -11.35
CA ALA A 69 9.52 6.46 -11.86
C ALA A 69 10.12 5.22 -11.18
N VAL A 70 10.03 5.13 -9.85
CA VAL A 70 10.49 3.96 -9.09
C VAL A 70 9.67 2.71 -9.40
N GLY A 71 8.34 2.80 -9.43
CA GLY A 71 7.49 1.65 -9.72
C GLY A 71 7.78 1.07 -11.10
N LEU A 72 7.98 1.91 -12.12
CA LEU A 72 8.36 1.48 -13.47
C LEU A 72 9.79 0.92 -13.52
N TYR A 73 10.73 1.53 -12.80
CA TYR A 73 12.10 1.01 -12.69
C TYR A 73 12.09 -0.40 -12.08
N LEU A 74 11.39 -0.57 -10.95
CA LEU A 74 11.28 -1.87 -10.29
C LEU A 74 10.54 -2.89 -11.18
N LEU A 75 9.50 -2.47 -11.91
CA LEU A 75 8.81 -3.33 -12.88
C LEU A 75 9.75 -3.80 -14.01
N TYR A 76 10.60 -2.91 -14.52
CA TYR A 76 11.59 -3.26 -15.54
C TYR A 76 12.54 -4.35 -15.02
N PHE A 77 13.08 -4.18 -13.81
CA PHE A 77 13.96 -5.19 -13.20
C PHE A 77 13.23 -6.48 -12.87
N LEU A 78 11.96 -6.41 -12.45
CA LEU A 78 11.11 -7.56 -12.21
C LEU A 78 10.94 -8.43 -13.47
N ILE A 79 10.77 -7.82 -14.63
CA ILE A 79 10.60 -8.52 -15.91
C ILE A 79 11.94 -9.06 -16.43
N ARG A 80 13.04 -8.36 -16.16
CA ARG A 80 14.36 -8.63 -16.76
C ARG A 80 15.23 -9.59 -15.95
N LEU A 81 15.00 -9.71 -14.65
CA LEU A 81 15.77 -10.57 -13.76
C LEU A 81 14.83 -11.59 -13.10
N PRO A 82 15.19 -12.88 -13.13
CA PRO A 82 14.37 -13.89 -12.45
C PRO A 82 14.38 -13.64 -10.95
N ILE A 83 13.22 -13.28 -10.40
CA ILE A 83 13.04 -13.26 -8.94
C ILE A 83 12.80 -14.68 -8.47
N VAL A 84 13.63 -15.10 -7.52
CA VAL A 84 13.47 -16.37 -6.83
C VAL A 84 13.02 -16.04 -5.41
N ALA A 85 11.84 -16.54 -5.04
CA ALA A 85 11.42 -16.55 -3.65
C ALA A 85 12.03 -17.78 -2.98
N THR A 86 12.86 -17.56 -1.96
CA THR A 86 13.39 -18.65 -1.14
C THR A 86 12.79 -18.56 0.26
N ALA A 87 12.10 -19.62 0.69
CA ALA A 87 11.68 -19.76 2.08
C ALA A 87 12.90 -20.14 2.93
N ALA A 88 13.28 -19.28 3.87
CA ALA A 88 14.28 -19.59 4.88
C ALA A 88 13.80 -19.07 6.24
N GLU A 89 14.06 -19.81 7.32
CA GLU A 89 13.78 -19.43 8.71
C GLU A 89 12.37 -18.85 8.99
N GLY A 90 11.33 -19.42 8.37
CA GLY A 90 9.94 -19.01 8.61
C GLY A 90 9.48 -17.77 7.85
N HIS A 91 10.26 -17.29 6.89
CA HIS A 91 9.98 -16.08 6.12
C HIS A 91 10.36 -16.30 4.64
N ILE A 92 9.90 -15.40 3.75
CA ILE A 92 10.15 -15.48 2.29
C ILE A 92 11.08 -14.35 1.88
N ASP A 93 12.24 -14.70 1.31
CA ASP A 93 13.26 -13.78 0.84
C ASP A 93 13.06 -13.55 -0.66
N TYR A 94 13.15 -12.29 -1.09
CA TYR A 94 13.00 -11.86 -2.47
C TYR A 94 14.27 -11.15 -2.91
N VAL A 95 15.23 -11.90 -3.44
CA VAL A 95 16.50 -11.32 -3.91
C VAL A 95 16.28 -10.64 -5.27
N SER A 96 16.22 -9.32 -5.28
CA SER A 96 16.16 -8.50 -6.51
C SER A 96 17.45 -7.68 -6.64
N PRO A 97 18.43 -8.11 -7.45
CA PRO A 97 19.65 -7.35 -7.66
C PRO A 97 19.36 -6.15 -8.59
N HIS A 98 19.20 -4.97 -8.00
CA HIS A 98 19.03 -3.73 -8.75
C HIS A 98 20.04 -2.67 -8.30
N PHE A 99 20.50 -1.87 -9.26
CA PHE A 99 21.40 -0.75 -9.00
C PHE A 99 20.65 0.38 -8.28
N TYR A 100 21.40 1.27 -7.62
CA TYR A 100 20.87 2.48 -6.96
C TYR A 100 19.86 2.23 -5.82
N VAL A 101 19.99 1.12 -5.09
CA VAL A 101 19.12 0.72 -3.96
C VAL A 101 18.75 1.88 -3.03
N LYS A 102 19.72 2.73 -2.66
CA LYS A 102 19.49 3.89 -1.77
C LYS A 102 18.54 4.93 -2.37
N ILE A 103 18.69 5.26 -3.65
CA ILE A 103 17.86 6.27 -4.34
C ILE A 103 16.46 5.71 -4.58
N VAL A 104 16.38 4.45 -5.01
CA VAL A 104 15.12 3.73 -5.20
C VAL A 104 14.34 3.69 -3.88
N MET A 105 15.00 3.33 -2.77
CA MET A 105 14.38 3.30 -1.45
C MET A 105 13.94 4.70 -1.00
N ALA A 106 14.76 5.74 -1.22
CA ALA A 106 14.39 7.11 -0.86
C ALA A 106 13.14 7.60 -1.62
N LEU A 107 13.08 7.36 -2.93
CA LEU A 107 11.93 7.71 -3.75
C LEU A 107 10.70 6.84 -3.44
N TYR A 108 10.90 5.57 -3.08
CA TYR A 108 9.85 4.71 -2.60
C TYR A 108 9.23 5.27 -1.31
N ILE A 109 10.05 5.57 -0.29
CA ILE A 109 9.61 6.17 0.98
C ILE A 109 8.94 7.53 0.73
N LEU A 110 9.46 8.33 -0.19
CA LEU A 110 8.84 9.60 -0.59
C LEU A 110 7.41 9.36 -1.09
N GLY A 111 7.22 8.38 -1.96
CA GLY A 111 5.92 8.00 -2.50
C GLY A 111 4.97 7.42 -1.44
N THR A 112 5.42 6.46 -0.65
CA THR A 112 4.54 5.65 0.21
C THR A 112 4.34 6.23 1.60
N CYS A 113 5.35 6.91 2.14
CA CYS A 113 5.37 7.34 3.54
C CYS A 113 5.30 8.86 3.69
N ILE A 114 6.02 9.62 2.86
CA ILE A 114 6.04 11.08 2.95
C ILE A 114 4.81 11.70 2.27
N SER A 115 4.34 11.13 1.16
CA SER A 115 3.18 11.67 0.46
C SER A 115 1.92 11.75 1.33
N PRO A 116 1.55 10.75 2.17
CA PRO A 116 0.38 10.88 3.04
C PRO A 116 0.56 11.93 4.14
N LEU A 117 1.81 12.18 4.59
CA LEU A 117 2.10 13.23 5.58
C LEU A 117 1.85 14.64 5.05
N LEU A 118 2.00 14.86 3.74
CA LEU A 118 1.74 16.15 3.11
C LEU A 118 0.24 16.48 3.06
N SER A 119 -0.65 15.51 3.26
CA SER A 119 -2.09 15.72 3.13
C SER A 119 -2.68 16.64 4.21
N SER A 120 -3.69 17.45 3.86
CA SER A 120 -4.49 18.22 4.82
C SER A 120 -5.32 17.32 5.74
N HIS A 121 -5.69 16.12 5.29
CA HIS A 121 -6.57 15.23 6.05
C HIS A 121 -5.84 14.52 7.18
N ARG A 122 -6.32 14.72 8.42
CA ARG A 122 -5.71 14.13 9.63
C ARG A 122 -5.57 12.61 9.57
N TRP A 123 -6.56 11.92 9.02
CA TRP A 123 -6.56 10.45 8.90
C TRP A 123 -5.51 9.93 7.92
N VAL A 124 -5.27 10.67 6.84
CA VAL A 124 -4.23 10.36 5.84
C VAL A 124 -2.84 10.59 6.43
N ARG A 125 -2.68 11.63 7.25
CA ARG A 125 -1.42 11.87 8.00
C ARG A 125 -1.15 10.75 9.01
N TRP A 126 -2.14 10.32 9.78
CA TRP A 126 -2.00 9.18 10.67
C TRP A 126 -1.62 7.89 9.94
N PHE A 127 -2.18 7.68 8.74
CA PHE A 127 -1.76 6.58 7.88
C PHE A 127 -0.27 6.67 7.52
N GLY A 128 0.22 7.85 7.11
CA GLY A 128 1.64 8.08 6.83
C GLY A 128 2.54 7.84 8.04
N ILE A 129 2.15 8.32 9.23
CA ILE A 129 2.92 8.12 10.47
C ILE A 129 3.05 6.62 10.77
N ALA A 130 1.93 5.90 10.76
CA ALA A 130 1.97 4.47 11.08
C ALA A 130 2.69 3.66 9.98
N ALA A 131 2.69 4.10 8.72
CA ALA A 131 3.53 3.52 7.66
C ALA A 131 5.04 3.74 7.90
N ILE A 132 5.45 4.91 8.41
CA ILE A 132 6.84 5.17 8.80
C ILE A 132 7.23 4.33 10.02
N VAL A 133 6.39 4.28 11.04
CA VAL A 133 6.66 3.49 12.25
C VAL A 133 6.81 2.01 11.88
N SER A 134 5.91 1.47 11.06
CA SER A 134 6.02 0.07 10.62
C SER A 134 7.25 -0.18 9.75
N PHE A 135 7.60 0.77 8.87
CA PHE A 135 8.83 0.72 8.07
C PHE A 135 10.07 0.65 8.97
N LEU A 136 10.17 1.52 9.98
CA LEU A 136 11.31 1.56 10.90
C LEU A 136 11.38 0.29 11.75
N LEU A 137 10.25 -0.19 12.26
CA LEU A 137 10.21 -1.44 13.04
C LEU A 137 10.64 -2.64 12.17
N ALA A 138 10.09 -2.78 10.96
CA ALA A 138 10.51 -3.84 10.05
C ALA A 138 11.99 -3.72 9.69
N GLY A 139 12.49 -2.51 9.45
CA GLY A 139 13.89 -2.25 9.10
C GLY A 139 14.88 -2.50 10.24
N ILE A 140 14.49 -2.28 11.50
CA ILE A 140 15.37 -2.51 12.67
C ILE A 140 15.44 -4.00 13.01
N PHE A 141 14.30 -4.70 13.00
CA PHE A 141 14.23 -6.08 13.50
C PHE A 141 14.37 -7.14 12.40
N TYR A 142 14.07 -6.82 11.15
CA TYR A 142 13.91 -7.81 10.07
C TYR A 142 14.49 -7.33 8.74
N LEU A 143 15.79 -6.98 8.70
CA LEU A 143 16.44 -6.51 7.46
C LEU A 143 16.36 -7.51 6.30
N THR A 144 16.51 -8.81 6.56
CA THR A 144 16.43 -9.88 5.56
C THR A 144 15.00 -10.11 5.06
N TRP A 145 14.00 -9.92 5.94
CA TRP A 145 12.59 -10.22 5.68
C TRP A 145 11.74 -8.96 5.57
N PHE A 146 12.40 -7.84 5.27
CA PHE A 146 11.86 -6.51 5.42
C PHE A 146 10.52 -6.34 4.66
N ILE A 147 10.47 -6.84 3.44
CA ILE A 147 9.33 -6.68 2.53
C ILE A 147 8.10 -7.42 3.08
N SER A 148 8.23 -8.68 3.50
CA SER A 148 7.09 -9.46 4.00
C SER A 148 6.56 -8.91 5.33
N VAL A 149 7.46 -8.60 6.27
CA VAL A 149 7.09 -8.05 7.59
C VAL A 149 6.41 -6.69 7.45
N TRP A 150 6.92 -5.82 6.57
CA TRP A 150 6.29 -4.52 6.36
C TRP A 150 4.89 -4.65 5.73
N CYS A 151 4.72 -5.60 4.82
CA CYS A 151 3.42 -5.91 4.22
C CYS A 151 2.42 -6.50 5.23
N PHE A 152 2.89 -7.26 6.22
CA PHE A 152 2.06 -7.72 7.35
C PHE A 152 1.52 -6.53 8.17
N PHE A 153 2.38 -5.56 8.53
CA PHE A 153 1.91 -4.35 9.20
C PHE A 153 0.90 -3.55 8.34
N ALA A 154 1.03 -3.60 7.01
CA ALA A 154 0.06 -2.96 6.12
C ALA A 154 -1.33 -3.60 6.17
N ALA A 155 -1.44 -4.89 6.52
CA ALA A 155 -2.73 -5.52 6.80
C ALA A 155 -3.38 -4.89 8.04
N ILE A 156 -2.61 -4.60 9.09
CA ILE A 156 -3.10 -3.86 10.28
C ILE A 156 -3.55 -2.44 9.88
N MET A 157 -2.77 -1.77 9.03
CA MET A 157 -3.14 -0.45 8.48
C MET A 157 -4.45 -0.46 7.69
N SER A 158 -4.84 -1.59 7.08
CA SER A 158 -6.12 -1.70 6.37
C SER A 158 -7.33 -1.53 7.30
N VAL A 159 -7.20 -1.90 8.58
CA VAL A 159 -8.23 -1.68 9.61
C VAL A 159 -8.42 -0.18 9.88
N MET A 160 -7.33 0.61 9.86
CA MET A 160 -7.42 2.08 9.97
C MET A 160 -8.21 2.68 8.81
N VAL A 161 -7.98 2.20 7.58
CA VAL A 161 -8.72 2.64 6.40
C VAL A 161 -10.20 2.23 6.50
N LEU A 162 -10.48 0.99 6.92
CA LEU A 162 -11.84 0.49 7.09
C LEU A 162 -12.62 1.29 8.14
N THR A 163 -12.02 1.51 9.31
CA THR A 163 -12.65 2.32 10.39
C THR A 163 -12.90 3.76 9.97
N PHE A 164 -12.04 4.34 9.12
CA PHE A 164 -12.30 5.66 8.53
C PHE A 164 -13.56 5.66 7.65
N PHE A 165 -13.74 4.68 6.77
CA PHE A 165 -14.95 4.58 5.94
C PHE A 165 -16.18 4.28 6.79
N LEU A 166 -16.09 3.35 7.74
CA LEU A 166 -17.19 3.01 8.66
C LEU A 166 -17.59 4.16 9.58
N ARG A 167 -16.72 5.13 9.86
CA ARG A 167 -17.07 6.35 10.61
C ARG A 167 -17.71 7.43 9.74
N ARG A 168 -17.52 7.40 8.41
CA ARG A 168 -18.16 8.32 7.47
C ARG A 168 -19.52 7.82 6.96
N SER A 169 -19.71 6.52 6.84
CA SER A 169 -20.99 5.93 6.38
C SER A 169 -22.20 6.25 7.28
N PRO A 170 -22.10 6.35 8.63
CA PRO A 170 -23.20 6.74 9.49
C PRO A 170 -23.69 8.16 9.21
N ALA A 171 -22.77 9.09 8.89
CA ALA A 171 -23.13 10.47 8.56
C ALA A 171 -23.92 10.59 7.25
N LEU A 172 -23.64 9.70 6.27
CA LEU A 172 -24.39 9.62 5.01
C LEU A 172 -25.78 8.98 5.21
N ALA A 173 -25.89 7.96 6.07
CA ALA A 173 -27.17 7.34 6.42
C ALA A 173 -28.08 8.26 7.24
N SER A 174 -27.52 9.09 8.13
CA SER A 174 -28.27 10.09 8.89
C SER A 174 -28.77 11.25 8.03
N GLY A 175 -27.98 11.72 7.05
CA GLY A 175 -28.40 12.76 6.11
C GLY A 175 -29.54 12.30 5.20
N ALA A 176 -29.45 11.08 4.66
CA ALA A 176 -30.50 10.51 3.81
C ALA A 176 -31.84 10.29 4.55
N ARG A 177 -31.81 9.93 5.85
CA ARG A 177 -33.01 9.82 6.71
C ARG A 177 -33.68 11.17 6.99
N MET A 178 -32.90 12.24 7.06
CA MET A 178 -33.40 13.56 7.42
C MET A 178 -34.08 14.25 6.23
N ASP A 179 -33.57 14.02 5.01
CA ASP A 179 -34.22 14.49 3.77
C ASP A 179 -35.51 13.71 3.45
N THR A 180 -35.55 12.40 3.72
CA THR A 180 -36.80 11.61 3.56
C THR A 180 -37.88 12.07 4.54
N ALA A 181 -37.54 12.27 5.82
CA ALA A 181 -38.50 12.76 6.81
C ALA A 181 -39.04 14.17 6.50
N LYS A 182 -38.24 15.02 5.85
CA LYS A 182 -38.67 16.36 5.43
C LYS A 182 -39.59 16.31 4.20
N SER A 183 -39.31 15.42 3.26
CA SER A 183 -40.15 15.18 2.08
C SER A 183 -41.53 14.62 2.46
N GLU A 184 -41.59 13.69 3.42
CA GLU A 184 -42.86 13.11 3.89
C GLU A 184 -43.73 14.15 4.62
N ARG A 185 -43.13 15.06 5.39
CA ARG A 185 -43.86 16.16 6.03
C ARG A 185 -44.44 17.16 5.04
N PHE A 186 -43.74 17.45 3.93
CA PHE A 186 -44.23 18.38 2.91
C PHE A 186 -45.39 17.82 2.07
N LEU A 187 -45.50 16.49 1.96
CA LEU A 187 -46.61 15.83 1.25
C LEU A 187 -47.86 15.62 2.14
N ALA A 188 -47.75 15.86 3.44
CA ALA A 188 -48.81 15.69 4.41
C ALA A 188 -49.55 17.00 4.78
N GLU A 189 -49.12 18.14 4.23
CA GLU A 189 -49.77 19.45 4.30
C GLU A 189 -50.46 19.80 2.98
#